data_AF-A0A2N1PZZ1-F1
#
_entry.id   AF-A0A2N1PZZ1-F1
#
_cell.length_a   1.000
_cell.length_b   1.000
_cell.length_c   1.000
_cell.angle_alpha   90.00
_cell.angle_beta   90.00
_cell.angle_gamma   90.00
#
_symmetry.space_group_name_H-M   'P 1'
#
loop_
_entity.id
_entity.type
_entity.pdbx_description
1 polymer ?
#
loop_
_entity_poly.entity_id
_entity_poly.type
_entity_poly.pdbx_seq_one_letter_code
_entity_poly.pdbx_strand_id
1 'polypeptide(L)'
;MYVVKRNGEKEPFDLKKIASAMSKAYQSVGVSFTEEECLAQAKEITKAYPKNQDVSIETIQDDVELYLMKKKQYDVARSYIKYRDKQKTDRDNPWADNDERQDLILKKYLINGEDKKDFIKRIAFGKSSLEKIFRRKEAIFGGRNLYAIGREGNITGSNCYVVKDPEDSLESIYKVDYQIARTYSYGGGQGMNLSKIRPKGAKVNNSSNTTPGVMVFAEKYSHTTLNTQQDNRRGALMLVLNIDHPDIIDFITTKLDLSKVNGANISIAITDP
;
A
#
# COMPACT_ATOMS: atom_id res chain seq x y z
N MET A 1 28.37 -6.61 -33.22
CA MET A 1 28.54 -5.66 -32.11
C MET A 1 27.22 -5.54 -31.37
N TYR A 2 27.20 -5.82 -30.07
CA TYR A 2 26.01 -5.64 -29.23
C TYR A 2 26.22 -4.48 -28.26
N VAL A 3 25.11 -3.84 -27.88
CA VAL A 3 25.09 -2.89 -26.78
C VAL A 3 24.73 -3.64 -25.52
N VAL A 4 25.62 -3.58 -24.53
CA VAL A 4 25.34 -4.10 -23.18
C VAL A 4 24.55 -3.02 -22.43
N LYS A 5 23.29 -3.32 -22.15
CA LYS A 5 22.45 -2.47 -21.30
C LYS A 5 22.88 -2.59 -19.85
N ARG A 6 22.49 -1.61 -19.02
CA ARG A 6 22.82 -1.60 -17.57
C ARG A 6 22.28 -2.82 -16.80
N ASN A 7 21.25 -3.50 -17.30
CA ASN A 7 20.68 -4.74 -16.74
C ASN A 7 21.44 -6.00 -17.18
N GLY A 8 22.52 -5.88 -17.96
CA GLY A 8 23.29 -6.99 -18.50
C GLY A 8 22.73 -7.59 -19.81
N GLU A 9 21.56 -7.15 -20.27
CA GLU A 9 21.00 -7.62 -21.55
C GLU A 9 21.80 -7.08 -22.74
N LYS A 10 21.97 -7.94 -23.74
CA LYS A 10 22.63 -7.59 -25.00
C LYS A 10 21.57 -7.28 -26.05
N GLU A 11 21.62 -6.08 -26.61
CA GLU A 11 20.76 -5.68 -27.73
C GLU A 11 21.60 -5.45 -29.00
N PRO A 12 21.11 -5.79 -30.20
CA PRO A 12 21.79 -5.44 -31.44
C PRO A 12 22.04 -3.93 -31.53
N PHE A 13 23.24 -3.56 -31.94
CA PHE A 13 23.62 -2.16 -32.09
C PHE A 13 22.80 -1.47 -33.19
N ASP A 14 22.07 -0.40 -32.85
CA ASP A 14 21.23 0.36 -33.78
C ASP A 14 21.53 1.87 -33.68
N LEU A 15 22.04 2.43 -34.79
CA LEU A 15 22.35 3.85 -34.95
C LEU A 15 21.11 4.75 -34.87
N LYS A 16 19.94 4.25 -35.28
CA LYS A 16 18.69 5.04 -35.29
C LYS A 16 18.28 5.46 -33.88
N LYS A 17 18.58 4.64 -32.86
CA LYS A 17 18.29 4.97 -31.47
C LYS A 17 19.13 6.13 -30.95
N ILE A 18 20.41 6.18 -31.34
CA ILE A 18 21.31 7.28 -31.00
C ILE A 18 20.82 8.57 -31.69
N ALA A 19 20.52 8.49 -32.98
CA ALA A 19 20.00 9.61 -33.76
C ALA A 19 18.68 10.16 -33.18
N SER A 20 17.75 9.28 -32.79
CA SER A 20 16.48 9.68 -32.16
C SER A 20 16.68 10.38 -30.81
N ALA A 21 17.62 9.92 -29.99
CA ALA A 21 17.94 10.56 -28.71
C ALA A 21 18.55 11.96 -28.92
N MET A 22 19.45 12.10 -29.88
CA MET A 22 20.04 13.40 -30.25
C MET A 22 19.00 14.34 -30.84
N SER A 23 18.13 13.87 -31.73
CA SER A 23 17.05 14.66 -32.33
C SER A 23 16.12 15.26 -31.26
N LYS A 24 15.75 14.48 -30.24
CA LYS A 24 14.96 14.98 -29.09
C LYS A 24 15.69 16.09 -28.33
N ALA A 25 17.00 15.95 -28.15
CA ALA A 25 17.81 16.99 -27.52
C ALA A 25 17.83 18.27 -28.38
N TYR A 26 18.07 18.19 -29.69
CA TYR A 26 18.02 19.36 -30.58
C TYR A 26 16.66 20.06 -30.60
N GLN A 27 15.57 19.30 -30.72
CA GLN A 27 14.21 19.83 -30.71
C GLN A 27 13.89 20.59 -29.42
N SER A 28 14.36 20.08 -28.28
CA SER A 28 14.11 20.72 -26.98
C SER A 28 14.77 22.09 -26.81
N VAL A 29 15.78 22.40 -27.63
CA VAL A 29 16.45 23.70 -27.65
C VAL A 29 15.95 24.59 -28.79
N GLY A 30 14.97 24.13 -29.57
CA GLY A 30 14.42 24.87 -30.71
C GLY A 30 15.33 24.87 -31.94
N VAL A 31 16.33 23.98 -32.01
CA VAL A 31 17.22 23.84 -33.17
C VAL A 31 16.61 22.84 -34.14
N SER A 32 16.32 23.27 -35.36
CA SER A 32 15.88 22.40 -36.45
C SER A 32 17.06 21.58 -36.94
N PHE A 33 17.06 20.28 -36.60
CA PHE A 33 18.05 19.32 -37.05
C PHE A 33 17.33 18.18 -37.76
N THR A 34 17.74 17.86 -38.98
CA THR A 34 17.12 16.78 -39.75
C THR A 34 17.54 15.41 -39.22
N GLU A 35 16.70 14.40 -39.45
CA GLU A 35 16.99 13.03 -39.04
C GLU A 35 18.25 12.48 -39.73
N GLU A 36 18.50 12.91 -40.97
CA GLU A 36 19.70 12.57 -41.74
C GLU A 36 20.98 13.12 -41.11
N GLU A 37 20.97 14.36 -40.64
CA GLU A 37 22.12 14.97 -39.95
C GLU A 37 22.39 14.31 -38.60
N CYS A 38 21.35 13.96 -37.84
CA CYS A 38 21.50 13.20 -36.60
C CYS A 38 22.12 11.81 -36.85
N LEU A 39 21.73 11.18 -37.96
CA LEU A 39 22.24 9.87 -38.35
C LEU A 39 23.69 9.94 -38.84
N ALA A 40 24.09 11.04 -39.49
CA ALA A 40 25.48 11.31 -39.84
C ALA A 40 26.35 11.52 -38.60
N GLN A 41 25.88 12.28 -37.60
CA GLN A 41 26.59 12.46 -36.33
C GLN A 41 26.73 11.15 -35.55
N ALA A 42 25.66 10.34 -35.47
CA ALA A 42 25.71 9.03 -34.85
C ALA A 42 26.75 8.11 -35.52
N LYS A 43 26.86 8.13 -36.86
CA LYS A 43 27.92 7.42 -37.59
C LYS A 43 29.32 7.94 -37.25
N GLU A 44 29.50 9.25 -37.12
CA GLU A 44 30.78 9.87 -36.78
C GLU A 44 31.25 9.46 -35.38
N ILE A 45 30.35 9.50 -34.38
CA ILE A 45 30.61 9.13 -32.98
C ILE A 45 31.06 7.66 -32.89
N THR A 46 30.34 6.79 -33.61
CA THR A 46 30.49 5.33 -33.51
C THR A 46 31.61 4.77 -34.40
N LYS A 47 32.24 5.61 -35.23
CA LYS A 47 33.33 5.21 -36.14
C LYS A 47 34.55 4.67 -35.41
N ALA A 48 34.79 5.13 -34.17
CA ALA A 48 35.90 4.70 -33.33
C ALA A 48 35.63 3.35 -32.62
N TYR A 49 34.44 2.77 -32.76
CA TYR A 49 34.08 1.56 -32.01
C TYR A 49 34.66 0.29 -32.63
N PRO A 50 35.26 -0.59 -31.81
CA PRO A 50 35.74 -1.89 -32.26
C PRO A 50 34.58 -2.77 -32.76
N LYS A 51 34.65 -3.23 -34.02
CA LYS A 51 33.59 -4.04 -34.67
C LYS A 51 33.32 -5.39 -33.96
N ASN A 52 34.30 -5.91 -33.22
CA ASN A 52 34.27 -7.22 -32.56
C ASN A 52 34.11 -7.17 -31.03
N GLN A 53 33.84 -6.02 -30.44
CA GLN A 53 33.64 -5.90 -28.99
C GLN A 53 32.27 -5.32 -28.67
N ASP A 54 31.67 -5.79 -27.59
CA ASP A 54 30.42 -5.24 -27.10
C ASP A 54 30.70 -3.91 -26.37
N VAL A 55 29.81 -2.93 -26.55
CA VAL A 55 29.96 -1.58 -25.99
C VAL A 55 28.89 -1.36 -24.94
N SER A 56 29.24 -0.76 -23.80
CA SER A 56 28.27 -0.36 -22.79
C SER A 56 27.42 0.80 -23.28
N ILE A 57 26.13 0.80 -22.95
CA ILE A 57 25.25 1.94 -23.22
C ILE A 57 25.78 3.25 -22.60
N GLU A 58 26.51 3.18 -21.48
CA GLU A 58 27.12 4.34 -20.83
C GLU A 58 28.20 4.97 -21.70
N THR A 59 29.07 4.14 -22.26
CA THR A 59 30.14 4.59 -23.16
C THR A 59 29.55 5.32 -24.37
N ILE A 60 28.44 4.81 -24.91
CA ILE A 60 27.73 5.47 -26.02
C ILE A 60 27.19 6.84 -25.61
N GLN A 61 26.61 6.95 -24.41
CA GLN A 61 26.07 8.20 -23.91
C GLN A 61 27.17 9.23 -23.64
N ASP A 62 28.27 8.81 -23.01
CA ASP A 62 29.42 9.67 -22.72
C ASP A 62 30.09 10.17 -24.01
N ASP A 63 30.19 9.32 -25.03
CA ASP A 63 30.74 9.71 -26.34
C ASP A 63 29.85 10.70 -27.09
N VAL A 64 28.52 10.56 -26.98
CA VAL A 64 27.58 11.54 -27.54
C VAL A 64 27.74 12.91 -26.84
N GLU A 65 27.90 12.91 -25.53
CA GLU A 65 28.14 14.15 -24.76
C GLU A 65 29.47 14.80 -25.15
N LEU A 66 30.56 14.03 -25.20
CA LEU A 66 31.87 14.50 -25.62
C LEU A 66 31.84 15.07 -27.05
N TYR A 67 31.08 14.46 -27.95
CA TYR A 67 30.92 14.95 -29.31
C TYR A 67 30.19 16.30 -29.37
N LEU A 68 29.06 16.44 -28.68
CA LEU A 68 28.31 17.70 -28.61
C LEU A 68 29.13 18.82 -27.98
N MET A 69 29.94 18.50 -26.96
CA MET A 69 30.89 19.43 -26.34
C MET A 69 31.98 19.86 -27.33
N LYS A 70 32.58 18.93 -28.10
CA LYS A 70 33.59 19.26 -29.13
C LYS A 70 33.06 20.17 -30.23
N LYS A 71 31.79 19.98 -30.64
CA LYS A 71 31.12 20.84 -31.62
C LYS A 71 30.63 22.17 -31.04
N LYS A 72 30.93 22.47 -29.77
CA LYS A 72 30.52 23.68 -29.04
C LYS A 72 28.99 23.86 -28.95
N GLN A 73 28.24 22.76 -29.02
CA GLN A 73 26.78 22.75 -28.91
C GLN A 73 26.37 22.57 -27.44
N TYR A 74 26.74 23.53 -26.59
CA TYR A 74 26.61 23.41 -25.14
C TYR A 74 25.16 23.27 -24.66
N ASP A 75 24.23 24.01 -25.28
CA ASP A 75 22.82 23.96 -24.88
C ASP A 75 22.16 22.62 -25.24
N VAL A 76 22.56 22.04 -26.38
CA VAL A 76 22.11 20.71 -26.82
C VAL A 76 22.70 19.64 -25.90
N ALA A 77 24.00 19.72 -25.58
CA ALA A 77 24.65 18.82 -24.62
C ALA A 77 23.95 18.87 -23.25
N ARG A 78 23.66 20.07 -22.74
CA ARG A 78 22.95 20.26 -21.47
C ARG A 78 21.55 19.66 -21.51
N SER A 79 20.82 19.82 -22.62
CA SER A 79 19.50 19.22 -22.77
C SER A 79 19.56 17.70 -22.87
N TYR A 80 20.55 17.16 -23.57
CA TYR A 80 20.81 15.72 -23.66
C TYR A 80 21.11 15.12 -22.28
N ILE A 81 21.97 15.75 -21.48
CA ILE A 81 22.27 15.35 -20.10
C ILE A 81 21.00 15.37 -19.24
N LYS A 82 20.19 16.43 -19.33
CA LYS A 82 18.89 16.49 -18.63
C LYS A 82 17.93 15.39 -19.07
N TYR A 83 17.88 15.07 -20.36
CA TYR A 83 17.07 13.97 -20.89
C TYR A 83 17.54 12.61 -20.36
N ARG A 84 18.87 12.38 -20.31
CA ARG A 84 19.51 11.19 -19.73
C ARG A 84 19.18 11.07 -18.25
N ASP A 85 19.32 12.13 -17.47
CA ASP A 85 19.02 12.16 -16.03
C ASP A 85 17.54 11.95 -15.75
N LYS A 86 16.65 12.51 -16.61
CA LYS A 86 15.22 12.24 -16.53
C LYS A 86 14.90 10.78 -16.83
N GLN A 87 15.50 10.20 -17.87
CA GLN A 87 15.34 8.77 -18.18
C GLN A 87 15.91 7.88 -17.07
N LYS A 88 17.03 8.28 -16.46
CA LYS A 88 17.59 7.63 -15.28
C LYS A 88 16.61 7.72 -14.11
N THR A 89 16.07 8.89 -13.81
CA THR A 89 15.10 9.11 -12.72
C THR A 89 13.76 8.40 -12.97
N ASP A 90 13.29 8.36 -14.21
CA ASP A 90 12.05 7.68 -14.63
C ASP A 90 12.21 6.15 -14.65
N ARG A 91 13.45 5.62 -14.73
CA ARG A 91 13.77 4.17 -14.69
C ARG A 91 14.21 3.69 -13.30
N ASP A 92 14.96 4.52 -12.58
CA ASP A 92 15.22 4.41 -11.13
C ASP A 92 13.96 4.75 -10.32
N ASN A 93 12.90 5.21 -11.01
CA ASN A 93 11.56 5.30 -10.46
C ASN A 93 11.16 3.91 -9.97
N PRO A 94 10.84 3.74 -8.67
CA PRO A 94 10.44 2.45 -8.11
C PRO A 94 9.20 1.83 -8.78
N TRP A 95 8.57 2.51 -9.73
CA TRP A 95 7.35 2.11 -10.44
C TRP A 95 7.62 1.43 -11.79
N ALA A 96 8.74 0.72 -11.95
CA ALA A 96 8.86 -0.27 -13.02
C ALA A 96 7.70 -1.27 -12.94
N ASP A 97 7.03 -1.52 -14.07
CA ASP A 97 5.71 -2.12 -14.25
C ASP A 97 5.49 -3.57 -13.75
N ASN A 98 6.29 -4.09 -12.82
CA ASN A 98 6.18 -5.45 -12.28
C ASN A 98 6.23 -5.47 -10.73
N ASP A 99 5.48 -4.61 -10.07
CA ASP A 99 5.34 -4.65 -8.60
C ASP A 99 4.00 -5.28 -8.23
N GLU A 100 4.00 -6.58 -7.96
CA GLU A 100 2.81 -7.37 -7.58
C GLU A 100 2.00 -6.71 -6.45
N ARG A 101 2.67 -5.95 -5.56
CA ARG A 101 2.00 -5.24 -4.46
C ARG A 101 1.17 -4.07 -4.96
N GLN A 102 1.64 -3.36 -5.99
CA GLN A 102 0.86 -2.31 -6.64
C GLN A 102 -0.34 -2.91 -7.36
N ASP A 103 -0.14 -4.01 -8.07
CA ASP A 103 -1.22 -4.68 -8.79
C ASP A 103 -2.32 -5.14 -7.83
N LEU A 104 -1.94 -5.63 -6.64
CA LEU A 104 -2.90 -5.99 -5.59
C LEU A 104 -3.68 -4.76 -5.07
N ILE A 105 -2.99 -3.64 -4.83
CA ILE A 105 -3.62 -2.39 -4.36
C ILE A 105 -4.56 -1.85 -5.43
N LEU A 106 -4.11 -1.75 -6.68
CA LEU A 106 -4.91 -1.26 -7.80
C LEU A 106 -6.13 -2.17 -8.03
N LYS A 107 -5.94 -3.50 -8.05
CA LYS A 107 -7.04 -4.46 -8.16
C LYS A 107 -8.10 -4.30 -7.08
N LYS A 108 -7.70 -3.91 -5.86
CA LYS A 108 -8.61 -3.81 -4.71
C LYS A 108 -9.29 -2.44 -4.56
N TYR A 109 -8.61 -1.37 -4.98
CA TYR A 109 -9.00 0.00 -4.63
C TYR A 109 -9.32 0.91 -5.81
N LEU A 110 -9.09 0.46 -7.05
CA LEU A 110 -9.60 1.16 -8.22
C LEU A 110 -11.13 1.23 -8.19
N ILE A 111 -11.64 2.35 -8.67
CA ILE A 111 -13.06 2.55 -8.96
C ILE A 111 -13.31 2.21 -10.43
N ASN A 112 -14.54 1.86 -10.80
CA ASN A 112 -14.88 1.52 -12.17
C ASN A 112 -14.51 2.67 -13.12
N GLY A 113 -13.74 2.36 -14.17
CA GLY A 113 -13.27 3.34 -15.15
C GLY A 113 -12.07 4.18 -14.72
N GLU A 114 -11.51 3.93 -13.54
CA GLU A 114 -10.34 4.66 -13.04
C GLU A 114 -9.03 4.01 -13.50
N ASP A 115 -8.08 4.83 -13.95
CA ASP A 115 -6.71 4.38 -14.25
C ASP A 115 -5.73 4.65 -13.08
N LYS A 116 -4.49 4.19 -13.22
CA LYS A 116 -3.44 4.35 -12.20
C LYS A 116 -3.11 5.82 -11.88
N LYS A 117 -3.19 6.72 -12.87
CA LYS A 117 -2.89 8.14 -12.67
C LYS A 117 -4.03 8.82 -11.93
N ASP A 118 -5.26 8.49 -12.28
CA ASP A 118 -6.47 9.02 -11.67
C ASP A 118 -6.62 8.49 -10.24
N PHE A 119 -6.27 7.23 -9.99
CA PHE A 119 -6.15 6.66 -8.64
C PHE A 119 -5.26 7.52 -7.73
N ILE A 120 -4.03 7.80 -8.18
CA ILE A 120 -3.07 8.60 -7.40
C ILE A 120 -3.60 10.02 -7.16
N LYS A 121 -4.21 10.66 -8.16
CA LYS A 121 -4.80 12.00 -8.01
C LYS A 121 -5.96 11.99 -6.99
N ARG A 122 -6.84 10.98 -7.06
CA ARG A 122 -7.97 10.81 -6.15
C ARG A 122 -7.49 10.65 -4.72
N ILE A 123 -6.60 9.69 -4.45
CA ILE A 123 -6.11 9.46 -3.09
C ILE A 123 -5.26 10.64 -2.59
N ALA A 124 -4.64 11.42 -3.48
CA ALA A 124 -3.89 12.63 -3.10
C ALA A 124 -4.78 13.85 -2.87
N PHE A 125 -6.11 13.75 -3.03
CA PHE A 125 -7.03 14.89 -2.94
C PHE A 125 -6.61 16.08 -3.82
N GLY A 126 -6.00 15.81 -4.98
CA GLY A 126 -5.44 16.83 -5.88
C GLY A 126 -4.20 17.58 -5.37
N LYS A 127 -3.60 17.16 -4.24
CA LYS A 127 -2.40 17.80 -3.67
C LYS A 127 -1.13 17.25 -4.28
N SER A 128 -0.37 18.11 -4.97
CA SER A 128 0.88 17.74 -5.65
C SER A 128 1.97 17.20 -4.71
N SER A 129 1.99 17.61 -3.44
CA SER A 129 2.90 17.08 -2.43
C SER A 129 2.60 15.61 -2.09
N LEU A 130 1.33 15.26 -1.92
CA LEU A 130 0.90 13.88 -1.66
C LEU A 130 1.11 12.99 -2.89
N GLU A 131 0.83 13.49 -4.09
CA GLU A 131 1.14 12.75 -5.32
C GLU A 131 2.63 12.38 -5.40
N LYS A 132 3.53 13.30 -5.05
CA LYS A 132 4.97 13.03 -5.03
C LYS A 132 5.32 11.93 -4.01
N ILE A 133 4.78 12.00 -2.79
CA ILE A 133 5.00 10.99 -1.74
C ILE A 133 4.53 9.61 -2.21
N PHE A 134 3.32 9.52 -2.76
CA PHE A 134 2.76 8.26 -3.24
C PHE A 134 3.55 7.71 -4.43
N ARG A 135 3.87 8.56 -5.42
CA ARG A 135 4.73 8.20 -6.57
C ARG A 135 6.16 7.86 -6.17
N ARG A 136 6.65 8.26 -4.99
CA ARG A 136 7.96 7.84 -4.48
C ARG A 136 7.89 6.64 -3.54
N LYS A 137 6.69 6.13 -3.25
CA LYS A 137 6.43 5.05 -2.30
C LYS A 137 6.93 5.34 -0.88
N GLU A 138 7.04 6.62 -0.52
CA GLU A 138 7.47 7.05 0.81
C GLU A 138 6.39 6.75 1.86
N ALA A 139 5.12 6.80 1.45
CA ALA A 139 3.98 6.41 2.27
C ALA A 139 2.77 6.07 1.39
N ILE A 140 1.76 5.43 1.98
CA ILE A 140 0.42 5.28 1.41
C ILE A 140 -0.62 5.25 2.53
N PHE A 141 -1.86 5.60 2.23
CA PHE A 141 -2.94 5.47 3.20
C PHE A 141 -3.29 4.01 3.51
N GLY A 142 -3.87 3.81 4.69
CA GLY A 142 -4.40 2.51 5.10
C GLY A 142 -5.54 2.02 4.20
N GLY A 143 -5.77 0.71 4.19
CA GLY A 143 -6.68 0.09 3.24
C GLY A 143 -8.13 0.62 3.27
N ARG A 144 -8.68 0.99 4.44
CA ARG A 144 -10.05 1.56 4.52
C ARG A 144 -10.09 3.01 4.02
N ASN A 145 -9.05 3.79 4.25
CA ASN A 145 -8.93 5.13 3.67
C ASN A 145 -8.90 5.04 2.14
N LEU A 146 -8.05 4.17 1.58
CA LEU A 146 -7.98 3.96 0.12
C LEU A 146 -9.32 3.52 -0.49
N TYR A 147 -10.05 2.68 0.24
CA TYR A 147 -11.39 2.24 -0.17
C TYR A 147 -12.43 3.36 -0.12
N ALA A 148 -12.41 4.19 0.93
CA ALA A 148 -13.45 5.19 1.17
C ALA A 148 -13.30 6.44 0.30
N ILE A 149 -12.07 6.87 -0.01
CA ILE A 149 -11.84 8.14 -0.75
C ILE A 149 -12.50 8.08 -2.13
N GLY A 150 -13.46 8.97 -2.40
CA GLY A 150 -14.11 9.10 -3.70
C GLY A 150 -15.13 8.01 -4.05
N ARG A 151 -15.54 7.16 -3.09
CA ARG A 151 -16.70 6.28 -3.24
C ARG A 151 -17.93 6.90 -2.60
N GLU A 152 -19.10 6.68 -3.20
CA GLU A 152 -20.38 7.11 -2.65
C GLU A 152 -20.92 6.12 -1.59
N GLY A 153 -21.74 6.63 -0.67
CA GLY A 153 -22.40 5.83 0.38
C GLY A 153 -21.87 6.07 1.80
N ASN A 154 -22.49 5.40 2.77
CA ASN A 154 -22.12 5.48 4.20
C ASN A 154 -20.90 4.60 4.50
N ILE A 155 -19.74 5.01 3.99
CA ILE A 155 -18.48 4.29 4.12
C ILE A 155 -17.58 5.05 5.11
N THR A 156 -17.11 4.38 6.15
CA THR A 156 -16.11 4.95 7.06
C THR A 156 -14.71 4.83 6.46
N GLY A 157 -13.87 5.85 6.66
CA GLY A 157 -12.42 5.80 6.41
C GLY A 157 -11.61 5.20 7.57
N SER A 158 -12.22 5.01 8.74
CA SER A 158 -11.54 4.54 9.95
C SER A 158 -11.54 3.01 10.04
N ASN A 159 -10.38 2.42 10.30
CA ASN A 159 -10.22 0.97 10.40
C ASN A 159 -10.61 0.41 11.78
N CYS A 160 -10.24 1.10 12.86
CA CYS A 160 -10.28 0.59 14.21
C CYS A 160 -11.02 1.56 15.13
N TYR A 161 -11.85 1.02 16.01
CA TYR A 161 -12.60 1.77 17.00
C TYR A 161 -12.27 1.22 18.38
N VAL A 162 -11.96 2.14 19.29
CA VAL A 162 -11.92 1.84 20.72
C VAL A 162 -13.28 2.26 21.26
N VAL A 163 -14.05 1.29 21.74
CA VAL A 163 -15.28 1.61 22.47
C VAL A 163 -15.04 1.43 23.95
N LYS A 164 -15.96 1.96 24.74
CA LYS A 164 -15.94 1.79 26.18
C LYS A 164 -16.10 0.30 26.51
N ASP A 165 -15.25 -0.20 27.39
CA ASP A 165 -15.38 -1.52 27.97
C ASP A 165 -16.76 -1.71 28.64
N PRO A 166 -17.35 -2.91 28.56
CA PRO A 166 -18.61 -3.18 29.24
C PRO A 166 -18.44 -3.03 30.76
N GLU A 167 -19.31 -2.23 31.38
CA GLU A 167 -19.48 -2.26 32.83
C GLU A 167 -20.25 -3.53 33.24
N ASP A 168 -20.20 -3.88 34.53
CA ASP A 168 -20.83 -5.08 35.11
C ASP A 168 -22.36 -4.95 35.25
N SER A 169 -23.05 -4.68 34.14
CA SER A 169 -24.50 -4.59 34.07
C SER A 169 -25.01 -5.05 32.70
N LEU A 170 -26.21 -5.65 32.68
CA LEU A 170 -26.82 -6.09 31.42
C LEU A 170 -27.01 -4.91 30.44
N GLU A 171 -27.40 -3.74 30.94
CA GLU A 171 -27.54 -2.55 30.10
C GLU A 171 -26.22 -2.21 29.38
N SER A 172 -25.10 -2.18 30.11
CA SER A 172 -23.80 -1.87 29.50
C SER A 172 -23.35 -2.98 28.54
N ILE A 173 -23.52 -4.24 28.93
CA ILE A 173 -23.14 -5.41 28.12
C ILE A 173 -23.87 -5.41 26.77
N TYR A 174 -25.18 -5.16 26.76
CA TYR A 174 -25.98 -5.13 25.54
C TYR A 174 -25.78 -3.85 24.73
N LYS A 175 -25.47 -2.72 25.38
CA LYS A 175 -25.06 -1.50 24.67
C LYS A 175 -23.76 -1.70 23.90
N VAL A 176 -22.78 -2.40 24.48
CA VAL A 176 -21.54 -2.78 23.80
C VAL A 176 -21.83 -3.73 22.63
N ASP A 177 -22.73 -4.71 22.80
CA ASP A 177 -23.17 -5.60 21.71
C ASP A 177 -23.77 -4.82 20.52
N TYR A 178 -24.62 -3.83 20.81
CA TYR A 178 -25.15 -2.93 19.79
C TYR A 178 -24.02 -2.16 19.07
N GLN A 179 -23.02 -1.68 19.82
CA GLN A 179 -21.87 -0.96 19.24
C GLN A 179 -20.97 -1.86 18.39
N ILE A 180 -20.78 -3.13 18.77
CA ILE A 180 -20.14 -4.17 17.94
C ILE A 180 -20.86 -4.23 16.60
N ALA A 181 -22.17 -4.48 16.61
CA ALA A 181 -22.98 -4.60 15.40
C ALA A 181 -22.87 -3.37 14.49
N ARG A 182 -22.93 -2.16 15.06
CA ARG A 182 -22.74 -0.91 14.30
C ARG A 182 -21.34 -0.83 13.70
N THR A 183 -20.30 -1.11 14.49
CA THR A 183 -18.91 -1.03 14.05
C THR A 183 -18.65 -1.93 12.85
N TYR A 184 -19.07 -3.20 12.92
CA TYR A 184 -18.89 -4.15 11.82
C TYR A 184 -19.78 -3.83 10.61
N SER A 185 -20.97 -3.27 10.80
CA SER A 185 -21.80 -2.80 9.68
C SER A 185 -21.12 -1.73 8.81
N TYR A 186 -20.20 -0.95 9.40
CA TYR A 186 -19.36 0.01 8.68
C TYR A 186 -18.01 -0.56 8.24
N GLY A 187 -17.71 -1.82 8.58
CA GLY A 187 -16.43 -2.47 8.30
C GLY A 187 -15.29 -2.06 9.26
N GLY A 188 -15.62 -1.56 10.45
CA GLY A 188 -14.65 -1.34 11.51
C GLY A 188 -14.20 -2.63 12.18
N GLY A 189 -13.03 -2.59 12.82
CA GLY A 189 -12.62 -3.53 13.87
C GLY A 189 -12.72 -2.89 15.25
N GLN A 190 -12.78 -3.70 16.29
CA GLN A 190 -13.00 -3.24 17.66
C GLN A 190 -12.26 -4.12 18.66
N GLY A 191 -11.82 -3.51 19.76
CA GLY A 191 -11.30 -4.21 20.93
C GLY A 191 -11.99 -3.75 22.21
N MET A 192 -12.10 -4.65 23.18
CA MET A 192 -12.66 -4.35 24.50
C MET A 192 -12.07 -5.27 25.57
N ASN A 193 -11.95 -4.75 26.79
CA ASN A 193 -11.58 -5.50 27.98
C ASN A 193 -12.82 -5.93 28.76
N LEU A 194 -12.97 -7.23 28.97
CA LEU A 194 -14.13 -7.83 29.64
C LEU A 194 -13.96 -7.96 31.16
N SER A 195 -12.81 -7.58 31.72
CA SER A 195 -12.45 -7.85 33.12
C SER A 195 -13.33 -7.20 34.17
N LYS A 196 -14.15 -6.22 33.76
CA LYS A 196 -15.16 -5.62 34.63
C LYS A 196 -16.36 -6.53 34.87
N ILE A 197 -16.64 -7.46 33.96
CA ILE A 197 -17.77 -8.37 34.08
C ILE A 197 -17.45 -9.41 35.15
N ARG A 198 -18.35 -9.60 36.11
CA ARG A 198 -18.14 -10.54 37.22
C ARG A 198 -17.96 -12.00 36.74
N PRO A 199 -17.20 -12.82 37.48
CA PRO A 199 -16.90 -14.20 37.10
C PRO A 199 -18.09 -15.14 37.25
N LYS A 200 -17.96 -16.33 36.67
CA LYS A 200 -18.96 -17.39 36.78
C LYS A 200 -19.27 -17.75 38.23
N GLY A 201 -20.56 -17.93 38.54
CA GLY A 201 -21.04 -18.25 39.88
C GLY A 201 -21.15 -17.06 40.84
N ALA A 202 -20.71 -15.86 40.46
CA ALA A 202 -20.90 -14.67 41.28
C ALA A 202 -22.40 -14.37 41.47
N LYS A 203 -22.76 -13.91 42.67
CA LYS A 203 -24.14 -13.59 43.03
C LYS A 203 -24.70 -12.45 42.18
N VAL A 204 -25.96 -12.56 41.79
CA VAL A 204 -26.72 -11.54 41.07
C VAL A 204 -28.10 -11.39 41.72
N ASN A 205 -28.66 -10.19 41.62
CA ASN A 205 -30.00 -9.91 42.14
C ASN A 205 -31.05 -10.07 41.01
N ASN A 206 -31.17 -11.28 40.49
CA ASN A 206 -32.15 -11.66 39.48
C ASN A 206 -32.67 -13.09 39.76
N SER A 207 -33.60 -13.58 38.93
CA SER A 207 -34.22 -14.91 39.09
C SER A 207 -33.22 -16.07 39.13
N SER A 208 -32.04 -15.93 38.52
CA SER A 208 -31.03 -16.99 38.44
C SER A 208 -30.12 -17.05 39.67
N ASN A 209 -30.13 -16.05 40.57
CA ASN A 209 -29.29 -15.89 41.77
C ASN A 209 -27.76 -15.86 41.54
N THR A 210 -27.25 -16.46 40.46
CA THR A 210 -25.84 -16.48 40.06
C THR A 210 -25.69 -16.20 38.57
N THR A 211 -24.55 -15.64 38.16
CA THR A 211 -24.22 -15.40 36.75
C THR A 211 -23.50 -16.59 36.10
N PRO A 212 -23.68 -16.82 34.79
CA PRO A 212 -22.85 -17.78 34.05
C PRO A 212 -21.41 -17.27 33.76
N GLY A 213 -21.10 -16.00 34.08
CA GLY A 213 -19.75 -15.43 33.98
C GLY A 213 -19.43 -14.77 32.64
N VAL A 214 -18.17 -14.35 32.49
CA VAL A 214 -17.72 -13.51 31.36
C VAL A 214 -17.77 -14.24 30.02
N MET A 215 -17.57 -15.57 30.02
CA MET A 215 -17.44 -16.37 28.80
C MET A 215 -18.71 -16.40 27.95
N VAL A 216 -19.89 -16.34 28.57
CA VAL A 216 -21.16 -16.27 27.83
C VAL A 216 -21.24 -14.99 26.99
N PHE A 217 -20.74 -13.88 27.52
CA PHE A 217 -20.73 -12.61 26.79
C PHE A 217 -19.61 -12.59 25.73
N ALA A 218 -18.47 -13.23 25.99
CA ALA A 218 -17.43 -13.42 24.97
C ALA A 218 -17.95 -14.22 23.76
N GLU A 219 -18.66 -15.32 23.98
CA GLU A 219 -19.31 -16.11 22.93
C GLU A 219 -20.38 -15.27 22.19
N LYS A 220 -21.20 -14.52 22.93
CA LYS A 220 -22.20 -13.61 22.35
C LYS A 220 -21.58 -12.58 21.40
N TYR A 221 -20.53 -11.86 21.84
CA TYR A 221 -19.86 -10.84 21.03
C TYR A 221 -19.19 -11.43 19.79
N SER A 222 -18.62 -12.64 19.93
CA SER A 222 -18.12 -13.41 18.80
C SER A 222 -19.22 -13.70 17.77
N HIS A 223 -20.39 -14.16 18.20
CA HIS A 223 -21.52 -14.42 17.29
C HIS A 223 -22.04 -13.15 16.63
N THR A 224 -22.20 -12.05 17.40
CA THR A 224 -22.61 -10.76 16.83
C THR A 224 -21.65 -10.32 15.74
N THR A 225 -20.34 -10.49 15.94
CA THR A 225 -19.32 -10.17 14.94
C THR A 225 -19.51 -10.98 13.66
N LEU A 226 -19.70 -12.30 13.76
CA LEU A 226 -19.94 -13.15 12.59
C LEU A 226 -21.23 -12.81 11.83
N ASN A 227 -22.27 -12.42 12.56
CA ASN A 227 -23.57 -12.09 11.97
C ASN A 227 -23.61 -10.70 11.33
N THR A 228 -22.67 -9.81 11.67
CA THR A 228 -22.67 -8.40 11.24
C THR A 228 -21.48 -8.01 10.36
N GLN A 229 -20.48 -8.89 10.22
CA GLN A 229 -19.36 -8.67 9.31
C GLN A 229 -19.83 -8.55 7.86
N GLN A 230 -19.11 -7.73 7.09
CA GLN A 230 -19.37 -7.53 5.66
C GLN A 230 -18.81 -8.70 4.84
N ASP A 231 -19.48 -9.01 3.72
CA ASP A 231 -19.06 -10.07 2.78
C ASP A 231 -17.55 -10.08 2.49
N ASN A 232 -16.98 -11.29 2.32
CA ASN A 232 -15.56 -11.54 2.05
C ASN A 232 -14.56 -10.96 3.05
N ARG A 233 -14.99 -10.37 4.19
CA ARG A 233 -14.09 -9.89 5.26
C ARG A 233 -14.52 -10.42 6.61
N ARG A 234 -13.61 -11.17 7.24
CA ARG A 234 -13.76 -11.57 8.64
C ARG A 234 -13.78 -10.33 9.54
N GLY A 235 -14.74 -10.26 10.45
CA GLY A 235 -14.78 -9.25 11.50
C GLY A 235 -13.55 -9.35 12.39
N ALA A 236 -12.92 -8.21 12.67
CA ALA A 236 -11.77 -8.11 13.55
C ALA A 236 -12.21 -7.65 14.95
N LEU A 237 -12.63 -8.60 15.81
CA LEU A 237 -12.92 -8.37 17.22
C LEU A 237 -11.76 -8.85 18.09
N MET A 238 -11.34 -8.05 19.05
CA MET A 238 -10.37 -8.43 20.08
C MET A 238 -11.01 -8.35 21.46
N LEU A 239 -11.11 -9.50 22.12
CA LEU A 239 -11.55 -9.57 23.51
C LEU A 239 -10.32 -9.67 24.41
N VAL A 240 -10.29 -8.85 25.44
CA VAL A 240 -9.18 -8.82 26.41
C VAL A 240 -9.71 -9.25 27.77
N LEU A 241 -8.92 -10.02 28.51
CA LEU A 241 -9.17 -10.33 29.92
C LEU A 241 -7.88 -10.15 30.73
N ASN A 242 -7.98 -9.57 31.92
CA ASN A 242 -6.85 -9.40 32.82
C ASN A 242 -6.42 -10.76 33.38
N ILE A 243 -5.11 -10.91 33.58
CA ILE A 243 -4.53 -12.18 34.03
C ILE A 243 -4.99 -12.63 35.42
N ASP A 244 -5.47 -11.70 36.25
CA ASP A 244 -5.99 -11.93 37.60
C ASP A 244 -7.50 -12.22 37.64
N HIS A 245 -8.19 -12.16 36.49
CA HIS A 245 -9.63 -12.42 36.44
C HIS A 245 -9.93 -13.90 36.77
N PRO A 246 -10.91 -14.22 37.64
CA PRO A 246 -11.14 -15.61 38.08
C PRO A 246 -11.48 -16.59 36.93
N ASP A 247 -12.12 -16.11 35.86
CA ASP A 247 -12.44 -16.90 34.66
C ASP A 247 -11.27 -16.98 33.64
N ILE A 248 -10.04 -16.56 34.00
CA ILE A 248 -8.90 -16.51 33.05
C ILE A 248 -8.56 -17.86 32.41
N ILE A 249 -8.66 -18.96 33.17
CA ILE A 249 -8.37 -20.30 32.67
C ILE A 249 -9.37 -20.71 31.58
N ASP A 250 -10.67 -20.46 31.81
CA ASP A 250 -11.72 -20.71 30.81
C ASP A 250 -11.50 -19.82 29.56
N PHE A 251 -11.06 -18.57 29.76
CA PHE A 251 -10.79 -17.63 28.68
C PHE A 251 -9.62 -18.06 27.78
N ILE A 252 -8.49 -18.48 28.34
CA ILE A 252 -7.32 -18.89 27.54
C ILE A 252 -7.53 -20.24 26.85
N THR A 253 -8.32 -21.13 27.45
CA THR A 253 -8.61 -22.46 26.90
C THR A 253 -9.79 -22.47 25.92
N THR A 254 -10.60 -21.40 25.85
CA THR A 254 -11.82 -21.35 25.03
C THR A 254 -11.61 -21.73 23.56
N LYS A 255 -10.43 -21.41 23.01
CA LYS A 255 -10.06 -21.64 21.61
C LYS A 255 -9.62 -23.07 21.31
N LEU A 256 -9.47 -23.93 22.31
CA LEU A 256 -9.30 -25.37 22.10
C LEU A 256 -10.56 -25.98 21.47
N ASP A 257 -11.72 -25.37 21.71
CA ASP A 257 -12.96 -25.66 21.00
C ASP A 257 -13.15 -24.69 19.83
N LEU A 258 -13.02 -25.20 18.61
CA LEU A 258 -13.12 -24.40 17.38
C LEU A 258 -14.54 -23.85 17.13
N SER A 259 -15.55 -24.34 17.85
CA SER A 259 -16.91 -23.82 17.78
C SER A 259 -17.10 -22.56 18.65
N LYS A 260 -16.20 -22.31 19.60
CA LYS A 260 -16.34 -21.23 20.57
C LYS A 260 -15.52 -20.00 20.22
N VAL A 261 -16.12 -18.83 20.45
CA VAL A 261 -15.49 -17.51 20.30
C VAL A 261 -14.83 -17.34 18.91
N ASN A 262 -15.31 -18.02 17.86
CA ASN A 262 -14.68 -18.08 16.54
C ASN A 262 -14.76 -16.77 15.72
N GLY A 263 -15.56 -15.80 16.16
CA GLY A 263 -15.67 -14.45 15.61
C GLY A 263 -14.72 -13.42 16.23
N ALA A 264 -13.91 -13.81 17.22
CA ALA A 264 -12.99 -12.89 17.91
C ALA A 264 -11.59 -13.48 18.09
N ASN A 265 -10.59 -12.61 18.20
CA ASN A 265 -9.31 -12.92 18.80
C ASN A 265 -9.40 -12.69 20.32
N ILE A 266 -8.60 -13.43 21.08
CA ILE A 266 -8.48 -13.26 22.53
C ILE A 266 -7.10 -12.72 22.87
N SER A 267 -6.99 -11.92 23.92
CA SER A 267 -5.73 -11.34 24.40
C SER A 267 -5.74 -11.22 25.92
N ILE A 268 -4.58 -11.35 26.54
CA ILE A 268 -4.45 -11.28 28.00
C ILE A 268 -3.83 -9.93 28.35
N ALA A 269 -4.46 -9.18 29.24
CA ALA A 269 -3.87 -8.00 29.85
C ALA A 269 -3.04 -8.44 31.05
N ILE A 270 -1.73 -8.17 30.99
CA ILE A 270 -0.77 -8.48 32.05
C ILE A 270 -0.46 -7.17 32.77
N THR A 271 -0.41 -7.22 34.09
CA THR A 271 0.06 -6.09 34.92
C THR A 271 1.58 -6.13 35.05
N ASP A 272 2.21 -4.96 35.08
CA ASP A 272 3.63 -4.87 35.42
C ASP A 272 3.86 -5.42 36.85
N PRO A 273 5.00 -6.08 37.09
CA PRO A 273 5.36 -6.65 38.40
C PRO A 273 5.66 -5.59 39.47
#